data_AF-A0A0F9HFW1-F1
#
_entry.id   AF-A0A0F9HFW1-F1
#
_cell.length_a   1.000
_cell.length_b   1.000
_cell.length_c   1.000
_cell.angle_alpha   90.00
_cell.angle_beta   90.00
_cell.angle_gamma   90.00
#
_symmetry.space_group_name_H-M   'P 1'
#
loop_
_entity.id
_entity.type
_entity.pdbx_description
1 polymer ?
#
loop_
_entity_poly.entity_id
_entity_poly.type
_entity_poly.pdbx_seq_one_letter_code
_entity_poly.pdbx_strand_id
1 'polypeptide(L)' 'IGYEVGELIGGMSLAINMEATSLEISNTIFPHPTLSEVFAEAFHAIEGKAIHI' A
#
# COMPACT_ATOMS: atom_id res chain seq x y z
N ILE A 1 -9.66 -0.48 9.63
CA ILE A 1 -10.57 -1.61 9.96
C ILE A 1 -11.29 -1.95 8.66
N GLY A 2 -11.27 -3.22 8.23
CA GLY A 2 -11.83 -3.63 6.94
C GLY A 2 -11.72 -5.13 6.73
N TYR A 3 -12.26 -5.63 5.61
CA TYR A 3 -12.07 -7.02 5.17
C TYR A 3 -10.58 -7.29 4.87
N GLU A 4 -10.11 -8.53 5.05
CA GLU A 4 -8.71 -8.94 4.77
C GLU A 4 -7.59 -8.03 5.33
N VAL A 5 -7.86 -7.31 6.42
CA VAL A 5 -6.90 -6.38 7.03
C VAL A 5 -5.60 -7.06 7.48
N GLY A 6 -5.66 -8.37 7.79
CA GLY A 6 -4.48 -9.16 8.13
C GLY A 6 -3.46 -9.25 6.98
N GLU A 7 -3.94 -9.40 5.75
CA GLU A 7 -3.08 -9.45 4.56
C GLU A 7 -2.44 -8.09 4.27
N LEU A 8 -3.22 -7.01 4.42
CA LEU A 8 -2.71 -5.64 4.26
C LEU A 8 -1.66 -5.29 5.33
N ILE A 9 -1.89 -5.69 6.58
CA ILE A 9 -0.91 -5.52 7.67
C ILE A 9 0.33 -6.39 7.43
N GLY A 10 0.15 -7.60 6.89
CA GLY A 10 1.26 -8.47 6.50
C GLY A 10 2.18 -7.80 5.47
N GLY A 11 1.60 -7.19 4.42
CA GLY A 11 2.32 -6.40 3.44
C GLY A 11 3.05 -5.19 4.06
N MET A 12 2.39 -4.47 4.97
CA MET A 12 3.00 -3.37 5.73
C MET A 12 4.18 -3.84 6.58
N SER A 13 4.02 -4.96 7.28
CA SER A 13 5.07 -5.55 8.12
C SER A 13 6.29 -5.90 7.28
N LEU A 14 6.10 -6.48 6.10
CA LEU A 14 7.21 -6.76 5.17
C LEU A 14 7.91 -5.48 4.72
N ALA A 15 7.13 -4.45 4.35
CA ALA A 15 7.69 -3.15 3.94
C ALA A 15 8.52 -2.49 5.05
N ILE A 16 8.07 -2.58 6.31
CA ILE A 16 8.81 -2.10 7.48
C ILE A 16 10.10 -2.91 7.67
N ASN A 17 10.05 -4.25 7.57
CA ASN A 17 11.23 -5.10 7.69
C ASN A 17 12.27 -4.86 6.60
N MET A 18 11.83 -4.42 5.42
CA MET A 18 12.71 -4.04 4.32
C MET A 18 13.19 -2.58 4.40
N GLU A 19 12.77 -1.83 5.43
CA GLU A 19 13.02 -0.38 5.55
C GLU A 19 12.60 0.40 4.29
N ALA A 20 11.54 -0.06 3.61
CA ALA A 20 11.09 0.51 2.35
C ALA A 20 10.54 1.93 2.55
N THR A 21 10.89 2.82 1.63
CA THR A 21 10.40 4.21 1.61
C THR A 21 8.99 4.30 1.02
N SER A 22 8.26 5.38 1.34
CA SER A 22 6.94 5.66 0.76
C SER A 22 6.97 5.68 -0.78
N LEU A 23 8.06 6.17 -1.36
CA LEU A 23 8.27 6.23 -2.80
C LEU A 23 8.47 4.84 -3.41
N GLU A 24 9.22 3.95 -2.76
CA GLU A 24 9.43 2.57 -3.23
C GLU A 24 8.13 1.76 -3.21
N ILE A 25 7.33 1.93 -2.15
CA ILE A 25 6.04 1.25 -2.03
C ILE A 25 5.04 1.81 -3.03
N SER A 26 5.02 3.13 -3.24
CA SER A 26 4.19 3.78 -4.26
C SER A 26 4.54 3.33 -5.68
N ASN A 27 5.79 2.97 -5.96
CA ASN A 27 6.21 2.46 -7.27
C ASN A 27 5.99 0.95 -7.44
N THR A 28 5.46 0.26 -6.43
CA THR A 28 5.15 -1.17 -6.49
C THR A 28 3.85 -1.40 -7.23
N ILE A 29 3.81 -2.40 -8.13
CA ILE A 29 2.63 -2.71 -8.95
C ILE A 29 1.72 -3.66 -8.17
N PHE A 30 0.49 -3.22 -7.89
CA PHE A 30 -0.56 -4.05 -7.28
C PHE A 30 -1.56 -4.51 -8.35
N PRO A 31 -2.05 -5.75 -8.27
CA PRO A 31 -3.05 -6.26 -9.20
C PRO A 31 -4.40 -5.54 -9.03
N HIS A 32 -5.06 -5.26 -10.15
CA HIS A 32 -6.42 -4.70 -10.18
C HIS A 32 -7.44 -5.75 -10.66
N PRO A 33 -8.66 -5.81 -10.10
CA PRO A 33 -9.16 -5.10 -8.92
C PRO A 33 -8.92 -5.90 -7.63
N THR A 34 -8.13 -5.35 -6.69
CA THR A 34 -7.86 -6.02 -5.40
C THR A 34 -7.82 -5.06 -4.21
N LEU A 35 -8.03 -5.60 -3.01
CA LEU A 35 -7.98 -4.79 -1.78
C LEU A 35 -6.57 -4.24 -1.50
N SER A 36 -5.53 -4.88 -2.04
CA SER A 36 -4.14 -4.42 -1.94
C SER A 36 -3.90 -3.08 -2.65
N GLU A 37 -4.79 -2.65 -3.54
CA GLU A 37 -4.72 -1.30 -4.13
C GLU A 37 -4.89 -0.20 -3.08
N VAL A 38 -5.67 -0.45 -2.03
CA VAL A 38 -5.83 0.49 -0.91
C VAL A 38 -4.50 0.73 -0.19
N PHE A 39 -3.63 -0.29 -0.14
CA PHE A 39 -2.28 -0.15 0.40
C PHE A 39 -1.45 0.81 -0.46
N ALA A 40 -1.44 0.64 -1.79
CA ALA A 40 -0.75 1.53 -2.71
C ALA A 40 -1.28 2.98 -2.64
N GLU A 41 -2.60 3.15 -2.67
CA GLU A 41 -3.25 4.46 -2.58
C GLU A 41 -2.95 5.18 -1.26
N ALA A 42 -2.80 4.44 -0.14
CA ALA A 42 -2.39 5.04 1.13
C ALA A 42 -0.99 5.67 1.07
N PHE A 43 -0.03 5.05 0.37
CA PHE A 43 1.30 5.64 0.16
C PHE A 43 1.29 6.75 -0.89
N HIS A 44 0.49 6.60 -1.95
CA HIS A 44 0.28 7.69 -2.90
C HIS A 44 -0.35 8.91 -2.23
N ALA A 45 -1.22 8.74 -1.24
CA ALA A 45 -1.80 9.84 -0.47
C ALA A 45 -0.73 10.58 0.36
N ILE A 46 0.24 9.85 0.92
CA ILE A 46 1.40 10.45 1.63
C ILE A 46 2.24 11.31 0.66
N GLU A 47 2.46 10.82 -0.56
CA GLU A 47 3.20 11.52 -1.61
C GLU A 47 2.38 12.65 -2.29
N GLY A 48 1.11 12.82 -1.95
CA GLY A 48 0.20 13.79 -2.58
C GLY A 48 -0.19 13.44 -4.02
N LYS A 49 -0.10 12.17 -4.41
CA LYS A 49 -0.36 11.64 -5.75
C LYS A 49 -1.47 10.59 -5.79
N ALA A 50 -2.30 10.49 -4.76
CA ALA A 50 -3.42 9.54 -4.74
C ALA A 50 -4.37 9.80 -5.92
N ILE A 51 -4.80 8.71 -6.56
CA ILE A 51 -5.63 8.73 -7.76
C ILE A 51 -7.09 8.45 -7.37
N HIS A 52 -7.30 7.60 -6.36
CA HIS A 52 -8.60 7.17 -5.89
C HIS A 52 -8.73 7.48 -4.39
N ILE A 53 -9.21 8.68 -4.07
CA ILE A 53 -9.58 9.11 -2.71
C ILE A 53 -11.10 9.04 -2.54
#